data_AF-A0A949BGI3-F1
#
_entry.id   AF-A0A949BGI3-F1
#
_cell.length_a   1.000
_cell.length_b   1.000
_cell.length_c   1.000
_cell.angle_alpha   90.00
_cell.angle_beta   90.00
_cell.angle_gamma   90.00
#
_symmetry.space_group_name_H-M   'P 1'
#
loop_
_entity.id
_entity.type
_entity.pdbx_description
1 polymer ?
#
loop_
_entity_poly.entity_id
_entity_poly.type
_entity_poly.pdbx_seq_one_letter_code
_entity_poly.pdbx_strand_id
1 'polypeptide(L)'
;MKLIIKLLIVTAFVVIISWQVLSLAAKAPFDYDKYVENVERLEAKLAAASEPEANLLLISADEEDKQKGRDIIKNMIEGYKKLEHNKELRQKVKEEQVKLNYRIGKNEEAIRTAKEVLVEYPKSEPASIILVECKKMKADEFISRGKFEEAVLEYKELLGYSLCEPCENYVTYLMGEGYIMHGQIDNARICYSNIIGNDSHSYWGKRLKDELRKMRNR
;
A
#
# COMPACT_ATOMS: atom_id res chain seq x y z
N MET A 1 23.30 -13.42 21.55
CA MET A 1 22.92 -12.45 22.60
C MET A 1 22.74 -11.01 22.10
N LYS A 2 23.68 -10.42 21.34
CA LYS A 2 23.59 -9.01 20.88
C LYS A 2 22.41 -8.68 19.93
N LEU A 3 21.90 -9.66 19.18
CA LEU A 3 20.74 -9.47 18.27
C LEU A 3 19.40 -9.38 19.00
N ILE A 4 19.22 -10.17 20.07
CA ILE A 4 17.99 -10.19 20.87
C ILE A 4 17.84 -8.85 21.62
N ILE A 5 18.94 -8.30 22.13
CA ILE A 5 18.95 -6.99 22.80
C ILE A 5 18.59 -5.86 21.82
N LYS A 6 19.09 -5.89 20.58
CA LYS A 6 18.73 -4.89 19.55
C LYS A 6 17.27 -4.99 19.12
N LEU A 7 16.75 -6.21 18.99
CA LEU A 7 15.35 -6.43 18.68
C LEU A 7 14.46 -5.85 19.79
N LEU A 8 14.76 -6.18 21.06
CA LEU A 8 14.03 -5.67 22.23
C LEU A 8 14.02 -4.14 22.34
N ILE A 9 15.12 -3.47 21.95
CA ILE A 9 15.19 -2.01 21.94
C ILE A 9 14.30 -1.41 20.85
N VAL A 10 14.29 -1.99 19.65
CA VAL A 10 13.42 -1.54 18.55
C VAL A 10 11.94 -1.76 18.90
N THR A 11 11.59 -2.93 19.47
CA THR A 11 10.21 -3.16 19.92
C THR A 11 9.82 -2.20 21.03
N ALA A 12 10.70 -1.93 21.99
CA ALA A 12 10.45 -0.94 23.04
C ALA A 12 10.25 0.47 22.47
N PHE A 13 11.01 0.85 21.44
CA PHE A 13 10.89 2.16 20.79
C PHE A 13 9.58 2.28 19.99
N VAL A 14 9.19 1.25 19.25
CA VAL A 14 7.88 1.20 18.58
C VAL A 14 6.74 1.24 19.60
N VAL A 15 6.86 0.55 20.74
CA VAL A 15 5.86 0.59 21.81
C VAL A 15 5.79 1.97 22.48
N ILE A 16 6.92 2.65 22.71
CA ILE A 16 6.95 3.99 23.28
C ILE A 16 6.34 5.01 22.32
N ILE A 17 6.69 4.97 21.03
CA ILE A 17 6.07 5.84 20.02
C ILE A 17 4.57 5.52 19.90
N SER A 18 4.20 4.24 19.87
CA SER A 18 2.79 3.83 19.80
C SER A 18 2.01 4.25 21.05
N TRP A 19 2.61 4.21 22.24
CA TRP A 19 1.99 4.68 23.49
C TRP A 19 1.91 6.21 23.53
N GLN A 20 2.94 6.92 23.07
CA GLN A 20 2.88 8.38 22.92
C GLN A 20 1.78 8.78 21.93
N VAL A 21 1.68 8.10 20.79
CA VAL A 21 0.60 8.26 19.80
C VAL A 21 -0.78 7.96 20.43
N LEU A 22 -0.93 6.87 21.18
CA LEU A 22 -2.18 6.54 21.87
C LEU A 22 -2.54 7.58 22.95
N SER A 23 -1.55 8.07 23.69
CA SER A 23 -1.73 9.08 24.75
C SER A 23 -2.08 10.46 24.20
N LEU A 24 -1.57 10.78 23.01
CA LEU A 24 -1.84 12.02 22.28
C LEU A 24 -3.21 11.96 21.58
N ALA A 25 -3.58 10.79 21.03
CA ALA A 25 -4.91 10.54 20.47
C ALA A 25 -6.03 10.59 21.53
N ALA A 26 -5.71 10.35 22.81
CA ALA A 26 -6.67 10.43 23.92
C ALA A 26 -6.96 11.87 24.39
N LYS A 27 -6.29 12.90 23.86
CA LYS A 27 -6.51 14.31 24.24
C LYS A 27 -6.76 15.21 23.02
N ALA A 28 -8.03 15.61 22.85
CA ALA A 28 -8.52 16.58 21.85
C ALA A 28 -8.34 16.12 20.37
N PRO A 29 -9.00 16.75 19.38
CA PRO A 29 -8.96 16.23 18.01
C PRO A 29 -7.55 16.46 17.46
N PHE A 30 -6.81 15.36 17.35
CA PHE A 30 -5.47 15.34 16.79
C PHE A 30 -5.54 15.78 15.33
N ASP A 31 -4.90 16.91 15.02
CA ASP A 31 -4.84 17.49 13.69
C ASP A 31 -3.85 16.70 12.83
N TYR A 32 -4.38 15.67 12.17
CA TYR A 32 -3.62 14.77 11.31
C TYR A 32 -2.95 15.49 10.14
N ASP A 33 -3.55 16.56 9.63
CA ASP A 33 -3.02 17.32 8.50
C ASP A 33 -1.75 18.06 8.93
N LYS A 34 -1.78 18.72 10.09
CA LYS A 34 -0.61 19.37 10.68
C LYS A 34 0.49 18.37 11.07
N TYR A 35 0.13 17.16 11.47
CA TYR A 35 1.11 16.11 11.75
C TYR A 35 1.81 15.63 10.47
N VAL A 36 1.05 15.33 9.41
CA VAL A 36 1.59 14.92 8.12
C VAL A 36 2.48 16.02 7.54
N GLU A 37 2.06 17.29 7.60
CA GLU A 37 2.88 18.43 7.18
C GLU A 37 4.22 18.48 7.94
N ASN A 38 4.22 18.20 9.24
CA ASN A 38 5.45 18.19 10.03
C ASN A 38 6.36 16.99 9.70
N VAL A 39 5.79 15.82 9.43
CA VAL A 39 6.54 14.62 9.00
C VAL A 39 7.14 14.84 7.62
N GLU A 40 6.37 15.31 6.64
CA GLU A 40 6.84 15.62 5.29
C GLU A 40 7.91 16.72 5.30
N ARG A 41 7.74 17.75 6.14
CA ARG A 41 8.74 18.79 6.33
C ARG A 41 10.02 18.27 7.01
N LEU A 42 9.91 17.31 7.93
CA LEU A 42 11.06 16.65 8.54
C LEU A 42 11.77 15.75 7.53
N GLU A 43 11.04 14.97 6.73
CA GLU A 43 11.59 14.10 5.68
C GLU A 43 12.27 14.93 4.58
N ALA A 44 11.65 16.01 4.11
CA ALA A 44 12.25 16.92 3.13
C ALA A 44 13.53 17.59 3.67
N LYS A 45 13.54 17.95 4.96
CA LYS A 45 14.74 18.49 5.63
C LYS A 45 15.81 17.43 5.85
N LEU A 46 15.45 16.20 6.20
CA LEU A 46 16.38 15.08 6.36
C LEU A 46 16.97 14.62 5.02
N ALA A 47 16.19 14.69 3.93
CA ALA A 47 16.64 14.39 2.58
C ALA A 47 17.56 15.48 2.00
N ALA A 48 17.40 16.75 2.43
CA ALA A 48 18.23 17.87 2.02
C ALA A 48 19.45 18.12 2.93
N ALA A 49 19.37 17.71 4.20
CA ALA A 49 20.40 17.99 5.19
C ALA A 49 21.62 17.07 5.04
N SER A 50 22.77 17.67 4.75
CA SER A 50 24.05 17.09 5.14
C SER A 50 24.17 17.08 6.67
N GLU A 51 24.98 16.17 7.26
CA GLU A 51 25.27 16.11 8.71
C GLU A 51 25.40 17.47 9.43
N PRO A 52 25.97 18.55 8.84
CA PRO A 52 26.05 19.86 9.49
C PRO A 52 24.71 20.61 9.70
N GLU A 53 23.66 20.41 8.89
CA GLU A 53 22.40 21.15 9.05
C GLU A 53 21.49 20.58 10.14
N ALA A 54 21.59 19.27 10.40
CA ALA A 54 21.00 18.62 11.56
C ALA A 54 21.51 19.21 12.90
N ASN A 55 22.75 19.68 12.94
CA ASN A 55 23.33 20.34 14.11
C ASN A 55 22.79 21.75 14.35
N LEU A 56 22.21 22.40 13.34
CA LEU A 56 21.72 23.80 13.43
C LEU A 56 20.37 23.91 14.14
N LEU A 57 19.56 22.86 14.13
CA LEU A 57 18.30 22.77 14.89
C LEU A 57 18.49 22.53 16.40
N LEU A 58 19.71 22.25 16.85
CA LEU A 58 20.05 21.94 18.23
C LEU A 58 20.55 23.15 19.05
N ILE A 59 20.62 24.35 18.46
CA ILE A 59 21.35 25.49 19.04
C ILE A 59 20.70 26.06 20.33
N SER A 60 19.42 25.79 20.61
CA SER A 60 18.71 26.31 21.79
C SER A 60 18.37 25.28 22.88
N ALA A 61 18.80 24.01 22.74
CA ALA A 61 18.55 22.96 23.72
C ALA A 61 19.70 22.83 24.75
N ASP A 62 19.44 22.24 25.91
CA ASP A 62 20.51 21.85 26.84
C ASP A 62 21.40 20.75 26.19
N GLU A 63 22.69 20.69 26.53
CA GLU A 63 23.65 19.74 25.91
C GLU A 63 23.24 18.26 26.00
N GLU A 64 22.52 17.85 27.04
CA GLU A 64 21.95 16.51 27.18
C GLU A 64 20.86 16.26 26.13
N ASP A 65 19.98 17.23 25.90
CA ASP A 65 18.95 17.17 24.87
C ASP A 65 19.55 17.25 23.45
N LYS A 66 20.67 17.98 23.27
CA LYS A 66 21.43 17.97 22.02
C LYS A 66 22.03 16.60 21.74
N GLN A 67 22.59 15.95 22.74
CA GLN A 67 23.17 14.61 22.58
C GLN A 67 22.09 13.58 22.27
N LYS A 68 20.94 13.61 22.96
CA LYS A 68 19.79 12.76 22.63
C LYS A 68 19.30 13.00 21.20
N GLY A 69 19.22 14.25 20.75
CA GLY A 69 18.87 14.59 19.37
C GLY A 69 19.86 14.02 18.34
N ARG A 70 21.17 14.15 18.58
CA ARG A 70 22.22 13.56 17.72
C ARG A 70 22.13 12.05 17.64
N ASP A 71 21.87 11.39 18.76
CA ASP A 71 21.73 9.93 18.82
C ASP A 71 20.49 9.46 18.05
N ILE A 72 19.36 10.18 18.13
CA ILE A 72 18.16 9.91 17.32
C ILE A 72 18.47 10.03 15.83
N ILE A 73 19.10 11.13 15.39
CA ILE A 73 19.44 11.36 13.99
C ILE A 73 20.43 10.31 13.47
N LYS A 74 21.45 9.96 14.25
CA LYS A 74 22.40 8.88 13.92
C LYS A 74 21.69 7.53 13.75
N ASN A 75 20.76 7.20 14.64
CA ASN A 75 19.97 5.97 14.54
C ASN A 75 19.04 5.98 13.32
N MET A 76 18.45 7.13 12.96
CA MET A 76 17.67 7.29 11.73
C MET A 76 18.54 7.07 10.50
N ILE A 77 19.70 7.73 10.39
CA ILE A 77 20.64 7.58 9.28
C ILE A 77 21.11 6.13 9.17
N GLU A 78 21.45 5.47 10.28
CA GLU A 78 21.87 4.07 10.26
C GLU A 78 20.71 3.12 9.90
N GLY A 79 19.48 3.46 10.29
CA GLY A 79 18.26 2.80 9.83
C GLY A 79 18.05 2.93 8.32
N TYR A 80 18.20 4.14 7.78
CA TYR A 80 18.14 4.42 6.34
C TYR A 80 19.23 3.67 5.55
N LYS A 81 20.49 3.67 6.02
CA LYS A 81 21.57 2.89 5.39
C LYS A 81 21.30 1.39 5.39
N LYS A 82 20.67 0.86 6.44
CA LYS A 82 20.23 -0.55 6.49
C LYS A 82 19.10 -0.83 5.49
N LEU A 83 18.15 0.10 5.32
CA LEU A 83 17.11 0.03 4.29
C LEU A 83 17.68 0.12 2.87
N GLU A 84 18.78 0.85 2.70
CA GLU A 84 19.47 0.98 1.42
C GLU A 84 20.06 -0.36 0.95
N HIS A 85 20.58 -1.18 1.86
CA HIS A 85 21.20 -2.46 1.50
C HIS A 85 20.35 -3.70 1.75
N ASN A 86 19.22 -3.57 2.47
CA ASN A 86 18.32 -4.69 2.75
C ASN A 86 17.01 -4.55 1.95
N LYS A 87 16.99 -5.21 0.78
CA LYS A 87 15.85 -5.22 -0.14
C LYS A 87 14.54 -5.69 0.52
N GLU A 88 14.61 -6.70 1.39
CA GLU A 88 13.43 -7.24 2.09
C GLU A 88 12.88 -6.25 3.13
N LEU A 89 13.75 -5.59 3.90
CA LEU A 89 13.31 -4.59 4.86
C LEU A 89 12.69 -3.38 4.17
N ARG A 90 13.26 -2.95 3.03
CA ARG A 90 12.70 -1.86 2.22
C ARG A 90 11.33 -2.21 1.66
N GLN A 91 11.15 -3.44 1.16
CA GLN A 91 9.84 -3.93 0.73
C GLN A 91 8.82 -3.82 1.87
N LYS A 92 9.15 -4.37 3.06
CA LYS A 92 8.26 -4.34 4.22
C LYS A 92 7.86 -2.92 4.62
N VAL A 93 8.81 -1.99 4.67
CA VAL A 93 8.52 -0.58 5.01
C VAL A 93 7.55 0.03 4.01
N LYS A 94 7.78 -0.15 2.71
CA LYS A 94 6.87 0.38 1.69
C LYS A 94 5.50 -0.29 1.72
N GLU A 95 5.43 -1.61 1.93
CA GLU A 95 4.16 -2.32 2.11
C GLU A 95 3.37 -1.81 3.33
N GLU A 96 4.05 -1.53 4.45
CA GLU A 96 3.41 -0.93 5.63
C GLU A 96 2.94 0.50 5.36
N GLN A 97 3.67 1.28 4.56
CA GLN A 97 3.24 2.61 4.12
C GLN A 97 1.96 2.53 3.28
N VAL A 98 1.88 1.59 2.33
CA VAL A 98 0.66 1.34 1.54
C VAL A 98 -0.52 1.01 2.45
N LYS A 99 -0.34 0.08 3.41
CA LYS A 99 -1.36 -0.28 4.39
C LYS A 99 -1.78 0.90 5.27
N LEU A 100 -0.85 1.76 5.66
CA LEU A 100 -1.14 2.93 6.47
C LEU A 100 -1.99 3.93 5.68
N ASN A 101 -1.55 4.33 4.48
CA ASN A 101 -2.28 5.26 3.60
C ASN A 101 -3.72 4.78 3.36
N TYR A 102 -3.90 3.49 3.09
CA TYR A 102 -5.22 2.90 2.92
C TYR A 102 -6.09 2.98 4.19
N ARG A 103 -5.54 2.59 5.35
CA ARG A 103 -6.27 2.62 6.63
C ARG A 103 -6.72 4.02 7.04
N ILE A 104 -5.95 5.05 6.72
CA ILE A 104 -6.29 6.45 7.03
C ILE A 104 -7.16 7.11 5.94
N GLY A 105 -7.62 6.35 4.94
CA GLY A 105 -8.51 6.83 3.89
C GLY A 105 -7.83 7.62 2.77
N LYS A 106 -6.49 7.69 2.76
CA LYS A 106 -5.69 8.33 1.71
C LYS A 106 -5.54 7.39 0.50
N ASN A 107 -6.65 7.14 -0.19
CA ASN A 107 -6.73 6.14 -1.26
C ASN A 107 -5.84 6.45 -2.46
N GLU A 108 -5.72 7.72 -2.87
CA GLU A 108 -4.88 8.10 -4.01
C GLU A 108 -3.38 7.90 -3.71
N GLU A 109 -2.95 8.24 -2.49
CA GLU A 109 -1.60 7.97 -2.02
C GLU A 109 -1.35 6.47 -1.86
N ALA A 110 -2.32 5.71 -1.38
CA ALA A 110 -2.24 4.25 -1.30
C ALA A 110 -2.05 3.63 -2.69
N ILE A 111 -2.83 4.08 -3.69
CA ILE A 111 -2.68 3.64 -5.09
C ILE A 111 -1.28 3.97 -5.61
N ARG A 112 -0.81 5.21 -5.43
CA ARG A 112 0.51 5.66 -5.91
C ARG A 112 1.63 4.80 -5.31
N THR A 113 1.66 4.66 -3.99
CA THR A 113 2.69 3.89 -3.30
C THR A 113 2.59 2.40 -3.64
N ALA A 114 1.39 1.82 -3.79
CA ALA A 114 1.24 0.42 -4.17
C ALA A 114 1.80 0.13 -5.57
N LYS A 115 1.58 1.04 -6.53
CA LYS A 115 2.17 0.94 -7.87
C LYS A 115 3.69 0.96 -7.82
N GLU A 116 4.28 1.88 -7.05
CA GLU A 116 5.73 1.94 -6.85
C GLU A 116 6.27 0.63 -6.25
N VAL A 117 5.57 0.08 -5.25
CA VAL A 117 5.93 -1.22 -4.65
C VAL A 117 5.87 -2.33 -5.69
N LEU A 118 4.84 -2.41 -6.53
CA LEU A 118 4.72 -3.47 -7.53
C LEU A 118 5.71 -3.35 -8.68
N VAL A 119 6.22 -2.15 -8.96
CA VAL A 119 7.33 -1.94 -9.91
C VAL A 119 8.65 -2.47 -9.34
N GLU A 120 8.95 -2.20 -8.07
CA GLU A 120 10.23 -2.63 -7.44
C GLU A 120 10.18 -4.08 -6.90
N TYR A 121 8.99 -4.52 -6.49
CA TYR A 121 8.67 -5.81 -5.87
C TYR A 121 7.44 -6.45 -6.52
N PRO A 122 7.60 -7.00 -7.74
CA PRO A 122 6.55 -7.74 -8.41
C PRO A 122 5.92 -8.80 -7.50
N LYS A 123 4.60 -8.97 -7.59
CA LYS A 123 3.82 -9.94 -6.80
C LYS A 123 3.81 -9.69 -5.28
N SER A 124 4.17 -8.49 -4.81
CA SER A 124 3.91 -8.08 -3.43
C SER A 124 2.42 -8.23 -3.12
N GLU A 125 2.09 -9.17 -2.25
CA GLU A 125 0.71 -9.48 -1.90
C GLU A 125 0.00 -8.29 -1.24
N PRO A 126 0.57 -7.60 -0.22
CA PRO A 126 -0.08 -6.44 0.37
C PRO A 126 -0.34 -5.31 -0.62
N ALA A 127 0.63 -5.00 -1.49
CA ALA A 127 0.47 -3.95 -2.49
C ALA A 127 -0.55 -4.33 -3.56
N SER A 128 -0.57 -5.61 -3.98
CA SER A 128 -1.57 -6.13 -4.92
C SER A 128 -2.99 -5.98 -4.37
N ILE A 129 -3.23 -6.46 -3.14
CA ILE A 129 -4.55 -6.43 -2.51
C ILE A 129 -5.06 -4.99 -2.41
N ILE A 130 -4.25 -4.08 -1.86
CA ILE A 130 -4.67 -2.70 -1.64
C ILE A 130 -4.88 -1.97 -2.97
N LEU A 131 -4.00 -2.16 -3.95
CA LEU A 131 -4.18 -1.54 -5.26
C LEU A 131 -5.49 -1.99 -5.91
N VAL A 132 -5.81 -3.30 -5.84
CA VAL A 132 -7.06 -3.85 -6.37
C VAL A 132 -8.28 -3.29 -5.62
N GLU A 133 -8.23 -3.23 -4.28
CA GLU A 133 -9.34 -2.69 -3.47
C GLU A 133 -9.62 -1.21 -3.79
N CYS A 134 -8.59 -0.36 -3.81
CA CYS A 134 -8.76 1.06 -4.11
C CYS A 134 -9.29 1.27 -5.54
N LYS A 135 -8.75 0.54 -6.53
CA LYS A 135 -9.22 0.63 -7.92
C LYS A 135 -10.64 0.10 -8.10
N LYS A 136 -11.01 -0.95 -7.36
CA LYS A 136 -12.40 -1.43 -7.31
C LYS A 136 -13.35 -0.38 -6.76
N MET A 137 -13.00 0.33 -5.68
CA MET A 137 -13.86 1.41 -5.16
C MET A 137 -14.12 2.49 -6.22
N LYS A 138 -13.09 2.87 -6.98
CA LYS A 138 -13.21 3.84 -8.08
C LYS A 138 -14.04 3.30 -9.25
N ALA A 139 -13.84 2.03 -9.62
CA ALA A 139 -14.64 1.38 -10.65
C ALA A 139 -16.11 1.23 -10.24
N ASP A 140 -16.39 0.91 -8.97
CA ASP A 140 -17.74 0.84 -8.41
C ASP A 140 -18.45 2.21 -8.48
N GLU A 141 -17.72 3.31 -8.23
CA GLU A 141 -18.24 4.66 -8.44
C GLU A 141 -18.65 4.90 -9.90
N PHE A 142 -17.82 4.48 -10.86
CA PHE A 142 -18.18 4.56 -12.28
C PHE A 142 -19.40 3.69 -12.62
N ILE A 143 -19.45 2.46 -12.14
CA ILE A 143 -20.59 1.54 -12.33
C ILE A 143 -21.88 2.17 -11.79
N SER A 144 -21.85 2.80 -10.60
CA SER A 144 -23.01 3.46 -10.01
C SER A 144 -23.57 4.60 -10.87
N ARG A 145 -22.75 5.17 -11.76
CA ARG A 145 -23.10 6.22 -12.71
C ARG A 145 -23.41 5.69 -14.12
N GLY A 146 -23.45 4.37 -14.31
CA GLY A 146 -23.63 3.74 -15.62
C GLY A 146 -22.42 3.86 -16.56
N LYS A 147 -21.26 4.27 -16.03
CA LYS A 147 -20.00 4.47 -16.77
C LYS A 147 -19.19 3.17 -16.81
N PHE A 148 -19.75 2.15 -17.46
CA PHE A 148 -19.18 0.80 -17.41
C PHE A 148 -17.84 0.68 -18.16
N GLU A 149 -17.65 1.45 -19.23
CA GLU A 149 -16.40 1.46 -20.00
C GLU A 149 -15.23 1.99 -19.14
N GLU A 150 -15.45 3.10 -18.43
CA GLU A 150 -14.46 3.66 -17.50
C GLU A 150 -14.16 2.70 -16.35
N ALA A 151 -15.16 2.01 -15.80
CA ALA A 151 -14.96 1.00 -14.77
C ALA A 151 -14.07 -0.16 -15.26
N VAL A 152 -14.32 -0.66 -16.48
CA VAL A 152 -13.49 -1.71 -17.09
C VAL A 152 -12.06 -1.22 -17.36
N LEU A 153 -11.88 0.06 -17.74
CA LEU A 153 -10.55 0.64 -17.93
C LEU A 153 -9.74 0.67 -16.63
N GLU A 154 -10.36 0.99 -15.49
CA GLU A 154 -9.69 0.94 -14.18
C GLU A 154 -9.16 -0.47 -13.86
N TYR A 155 -9.94 -1.50 -14.19
CA TYR A 155 -9.51 -2.88 -14.02
C TYR A 155 -8.45 -3.33 -15.04
N LYS A 156 -8.51 -2.86 -16.29
CA LYS A 156 -7.48 -3.14 -17.30
C LYS A 156 -6.11 -2.59 -16.89
N GLU A 157 -6.08 -1.41 -16.29
CA GLU A 157 -4.86 -0.80 -15.79
C GLU A 157 -4.15 -1.69 -14.76
N LEU A 158 -4.91 -2.37 -13.88
CA LEU A 158 -4.37 -3.29 -12.89
C LEU A 158 -3.59 -4.47 -13.52
N LEU A 159 -4.04 -4.98 -14.67
CA LEU A 159 -3.37 -6.05 -15.40
C LEU A 159 -2.04 -5.61 -16.05
N GLY A 160 -1.73 -4.31 -16.04
CA GLY A 160 -0.41 -3.78 -16.41
C GLY A 160 0.66 -4.01 -15.34
N TYR A 161 0.27 -4.41 -14.12
CA TYR A 161 1.16 -4.72 -13.00
C TYR A 161 1.26 -6.23 -12.77
N SER A 162 2.40 -6.70 -12.29
CA SER A 162 2.54 -8.09 -11.85
C SER A 162 1.96 -8.24 -10.43
N LEU A 163 0.69 -8.59 -10.36
CA LEU A 163 -0.02 -8.80 -9.10
C LEU A 163 0.26 -10.21 -8.55
N CYS A 164 -0.10 -10.46 -7.30
CA CYS A 164 -0.17 -11.84 -6.83
C CYS A 164 -1.32 -12.59 -7.53
N GLU A 165 -1.15 -13.89 -7.75
CA GLU A 165 -2.07 -14.71 -8.56
C GLU A 165 -3.55 -14.64 -8.12
N PRO A 166 -3.91 -14.67 -6.81
CA PRO A 166 -5.30 -14.48 -6.40
C PRO A 166 -5.89 -13.13 -6.84
N CYS A 167 -5.06 -12.08 -6.84
CA CYS A 167 -5.47 -10.75 -7.28
C CYS A 167 -5.65 -10.67 -8.80
N GLU A 168 -4.76 -11.29 -9.59
CA GLU A 168 -4.90 -11.34 -11.06
C GLU A 168 -6.22 -12.01 -11.49
N ASN A 169 -6.55 -13.15 -10.87
CA ASN A 169 -7.81 -13.84 -11.10
C ASN A 169 -9.01 -12.99 -10.66
N TYR A 170 -8.92 -12.31 -9.51
CA TYR A 170 -10.00 -11.46 -9.03
C TYR A 170 -10.23 -10.23 -9.92
N VAL A 171 -9.17 -9.56 -10.39
CA VAL A 171 -9.27 -8.45 -11.34
C VAL A 171 -9.88 -8.91 -12.65
N THR A 172 -9.46 -10.05 -13.18
CA THR A 172 -10.01 -10.62 -14.41
C THR A 172 -11.51 -10.95 -14.24
N TYR A 173 -11.92 -11.40 -13.05
CA TYR A 173 -13.33 -11.62 -12.72
C TYR A 173 -14.10 -10.29 -12.71
N LEU A 174 -13.58 -9.26 -12.02
CA LEU A 174 -14.22 -7.93 -11.95
C LEU A 174 -14.36 -7.29 -13.33
N MET A 175 -13.38 -7.47 -14.22
CA MET A 175 -13.50 -7.06 -15.62
C MET A 175 -14.65 -7.75 -16.34
N GLY A 176 -14.78 -9.08 -16.17
CA GLY A 176 -15.87 -9.85 -16.75
C GLY A 176 -17.24 -9.35 -16.27
N GLU A 177 -17.38 -9.08 -14.96
CA GLU A 177 -18.61 -8.52 -14.38
C GLU A 177 -18.91 -7.13 -14.97
N GLY A 178 -17.89 -6.27 -15.10
CA GLY A 178 -18.03 -4.96 -15.75
C GLY A 178 -18.51 -5.08 -17.20
N TYR A 179 -17.98 -6.05 -17.97
CA TYR A 179 -18.43 -6.32 -19.33
C TYR A 179 -19.87 -6.82 -19.40
N ILE A 180 -20.31 -7.67 -18.46
CA ILE A 180 -21.71 -8.10 -18.37
C ILE A 180 -22.63 -6.89 -18.15
N MET A 181 -22.28 -6.01 -17.21
CA MET A 181 -23.06 -4.81 -16.91
C MET A 181 -23.15 -3.87 -18.11
N HIS A 182 -22.11 -3.83 -18.93
CA HIS A 182 -22.08 -3.07 -20.19
C HIS A 182 -22.78 -3.78 -21.37
N GLY A 183 -23.23 -5.04 -21.20
CA GLY A 183 -23.85 -5.84 -22.27
C GLY A 183 -22.86 -6.51 -23.23
N GLN A 184 -21.55 -6.44 -22.98
CA GLN A 184 -20.51 -7.06 -23.79
C GLN A 184 -20.24 -8.51 -23.38
N ILE A 185 -21.22 -9.39 -23.63
CA ILE A 185 -21.21 -10.78 -23.13
C ILE A 185 -20.00 -11.58 -23.64
N ASP A 186 -19.58 -11.41 -24.89
CA ASP A 186 -18.46 -12.16 -25.45
C ASP A 186 -17.12 -11.78 -24.77
N ASN A 187 -16.92 -10.50 -24.45
CA ASN A 187 -15.74 -10.06 -23.68
C ASN A 187 -15.73 -10.65 -22.28
N ALA A 188 -16.89 -10.70 -21.61
CA ALA A 188 -17.01 -11.33 -20.30
C ALA A 188 -16.67 -12.83 -20.35
N ARG A 189 -17.12 -13.54 -21.40
CA ARG A 189 -16.79 -14.96 -21.61
C ARG A 189 -15.28 -15.18 -21.72
N ILE A 190 -14.58 -14.32 -22.48
CA ILE A 190 -13.12 -14.39 -22.61
C ILE A 190 -12.45 -14.25 -21.24
N CYS A 191 -12.85 -13.25 -20.43
CA CYS A 191 -12.32 -13.07 -19.08
C CYS A 191 -12.50 -14.34 -18.21
N TYR A 192 -13.68 -14.95 -18.23
CA TYR A 192 -13.97 -16.13 -17.41
C TYR A 192 -13.27 -17.38 -17.91
N SER A 193 -13.17 -17.56 -19.22
CA SER A 193 -12.41 -18.65 -19.83
C SER A 193 -10.93 -18.58 -19.48
N ASN A 194 -10.33 -17.38 -19.42
CA ASN A 194 -8.94 -17.21 -19.03
C ASN A 194 -8.68 -17.70 -17.60
N ILE A 195 -9.56 -17.36 -16.65
CA ILE A 195 -9.42 -17.81 -15.25
C ILE A 195 -9.59 -19.33 -15.14
N ILE A 196 -10.58 -19.90 -15.84
CA ILE A 196 -10.81 -21.35 -15.84
C ILE A 196 -9.65 -22.11 -16.47
N GLY A 197 -9.04 -21.58 -17.53
CA GLY A 197 -7.89 -22.19 -18.19
C GLY A 197 -6.66 -22.25 -17.28
N ASN A 198 -6.45 -21.20 -16.48
CA ASN A 198 -5.31 -21.11 -15.55
C ASN A 198 -5.50 -21.96 -14.30
N ASP A 199 -6.70 -22.00 -13.71
CA ASP A 199 -6.98 -22.87 -12.55
C ASP A 199 -8.43 -23.38 -12.54
N SER A 200 -8.65 -24.47 -13.29
CA SER A 200 -9.97 -25.07 -13.49
C SER A 200 -10.56 -25.77 -12.25
N HIS A 201 -9.75 -26.00 -11.21
CA HIS A 201 -10.15 -26.66 -9.96
C HIS A 201 -10.31 -25.69 -8.79
N SER A 202 -9.79 -24.46 -8.91
CA SER A 202 -10.00 -23.39 -7.93
C SER A 202 -11.48 -23.10 -7.67
N TYR A 203 -11.72 -22.42 -6.55
CA TYR A 203 -13.00 -21.79 -6.25
C TYR A 203 -13.53 -20.97 -7.44
N TRP A 204 -12.66 -20.14 -8.06
CA TRP A 204 -13.00 -19.33 -9.23
C TRP A 204 -13.35 -20.18 -10.44
N GLY A 205 -12.55 -21.19 -10.75
CA GLY A 205 -12.79 -22.09 -11.88
C GLY A 205 -14.14 -22.80 -11.80
N LYS A 206 -14.52 -23.29 -10.62
CA LYS A 206 -15.85 -23.91 -10.40
C LYS A 206 -16.98 -22.90 -10.55
N ARG A 207 -16.90 -21.76 -9.86
CA ARG A 207 -17.92 -20.71 -9.89
C ARG A 207 -18.14 -20.17 -11.32
N LEU A 208 -17.07 -19.95 -12.07
CA LEU A 208 -17.14 -19.36 -13.40
C LEU A 208 -17.65 -20.33 -14.48
N LYS A 209 -17.44 -21.64 -14.34
CA LYS A 209 -18.04 -22.65 -15.22
C LYS A 209 -19.57 -22.58 -15.20
N ASP A 210 -20.14 -22.41 -14.00
CA ASP A 210 -21.59 -22.28 -13.85
C ASP A 210 -22.12 -20.99 -14.47
N GLU A 211 -21.41 -19.87 -14.28
CA GLU A 211 -21.77 -18.59 -14.90
C GLU A 211 -21.72 -18.65 -16.43
N LEU A 212 -20.66 -19.23 -17.01
CA LEU A 212 -20.57 -19.43 -18.46
C LEU A 212 -21.72 -20.28 -19.01
N ARG A 213 -22.15 -21.31 -18.28
CA ARG A 213 -23.29 -22.14 -18.67
C ARG A 213 -24.60 -21.34 -18.69
N LYS A 214 -24.82 -20.45 -17.71
CA LYS A 214 -25.98 -19.55 -17.68
C LYS A 214 -25.96 -18.57 -18.85
N MET A 215 -24.80 -18.01 -19.18
CA MET A 215 -24.64 -17.08 -20.32
C MET A 215 -24.88 -17.71 -21.69
N ARG A 216 -24.72 -19.03 -21.84
CA ARG A 216 -24.97 -19.73 -23.11
C ARG A 216 -26.46 -19.88 -23.41
N ASN A 217 -27.29 -19.86 -22.37
CA ASN A 217 -28.73 -20.11 -22.48
C ASN A 217 -29.55 -18.80 -22.53
N ARG A 218 -28.89 -17.65 -22.55
CA ARG A 218 -29.48 -16.31 -22.75
C ARG A 218 -29.23 -15.88 -24.18
#